data_AF-A0A4V3HR31-F1
#
_entry.id   AF-A0A4V3HR31-F1
#
_cell.length_a   1.000
_cell.length_b   1.000
_cell.length_c   1.000
_cell.angle_alpha   90.00
_cell.angle_beta   90.00
_cell.angle_gamma   90.00
#
_symmetry.space_group_name_H-M   'P 1'
#
loop_
_entity.id
_entity.type
_entity.pdbx_description
1 polymer ?
#
loop_
_entity_poly.entity_id
_entity_poly.type
_entity_poly.pdbx_seq_one_letter_code
_entity_poly.pdbx_strand_id
1 'polypeptide(L)'
;MPMKTTKAARVLGIRPDQHKLFYNMMFSQVSGMVLATLALSTHALKAPIAGYGVFVPQWEFEVTPGGDHITLNGTVQQVVAQLNESNPMVIQAWHLESAVEAQLAAHAAERRAAADSPYDRERLQCNMPRFDKGRVNAMAEGIAYLKDVKGKPVNGPGPGMCGRVSCSWQTSIWWCNDDKVTKELESFSVIAYGAQMVYDYCPLEKFQEYFANGQAFHKTENINVIIRGTNMKDDDRC
;
A
#
# COMPACT_ATOMS: atom_id res chain seq x y z
N MET A 1 -55.48 -63.34 6.04
CA MET A 1 -54.07 -63.16 6.47
C MET A 1 -53.20 -63.04 5.22
N PRO A 2 -52.04 -62.38 5.23
CA PRO A 2 -51.88 -60.98 5.63
C PRO A 2 -50.95 -60.14 4.70
N MET A 3 -51.14 -58.81 4.63
CA MET A 3 -50.10 -57.76 4.39
C MET A 3 -49.36 -57.78 3.01
N LYS A 4 -48.78 -56.69 2.47
CA LYS A 4 -48.65 -55.27 2.90
C LYS A 4 -48.47 -54.30 1.70
N THR A 5 -48.64 -53.01 1.99
CA THR A 5 -48.17 -51.77 1.30
C THR A 5 -46.92 -51.89 0.40
N THR A 6 -46.66 -51.07 -0.63
CA THR A 6 -46.78 -49.58 -0.79
C THR A 6 -46.63 -49.25 -2.32
N LYS A 7 -46.68 -48.05 -2.93
CA LYS A 7 -46.80 -46.60 -2.58
C LYS A 7 -47.38 -45.85 -3.81
N ALA A 8 -47.64 -44.53 -3.72
CA ALA A 8 -48.13 -43.68 -4.84
C ALA A 8 -47.22 -42.47 -5.12
N ALA A 9 -47.29 -41.92 -6.35
CA ALA A 9 -46.65 -40.67 -6.78
C ALA A 9 -47.39 -40.04 -7.98
N ARG A 10 -47.54 -38.71 -8.02
CA ARG A 10 -47.88 -37.96 -9.25
C ARG A 10 -47.41 -36.49 -9.19
N VAL A 11 -47.16 -35.95 -10.38
CA VAL A 11 -46.54 -34.64 -10.70
C VAL A 11 -47.60 -33.52 -10.79
N LEU A 12 -47.22 -32.23 -10.57
CA LEU A 12 -47.67 -31.05 -11.36
C LEU A 12 -47.12 -29.70 -10.83
N GLY A 13 -47.00 -28.67 -11.70
CA GLY A 13 -46.94 -27.23 -11.34
C GLY A 13 -45.66 -26.45 -11.71
N ILE A 14 -45.81 -25.25 -12.32
CA ILE A 14 -44.71 -24.33 -12.70
C ILE A 14 -45.15 -22.84 -12.56
N ARG A 15 -44.53 -22.09 -11.61
CA ARG A 15 -44.39 -20.60 -11.53
C ARG A 15 -45.72 -19.75 -11.52
N PRO A 16 -45.71 -18.40 -11.37
CA PRO A 16 -44.66 -17.45 -10.91
C PRO A 16 -45.04 -16.58 -9.68
N ASP A 17 -44.10 -15.71 -9.26
CA ASP A 17 -44.21 -14.45 -8.48
C ASP A 17 -45.31 -14.21 -7.42
N GLN A 18 -44.87 -13.96 -6.18
CA GLN A 18 -45.50 -13.02 -5.23
C GLN A 18 -44.47 -12.24 -4.38
N HIS A 19 -44.17 -11.01 -4.83
CA HIS A 19 -44.02 -9.76 -4.05
C HIS A 19 -43.46 -9.77 -2.61
N LYS A 20 -42.34 -9.04 -2.45
CA LYS A 20 -42.09 -7.97 -1.45
C LYS A 20 -42.67 -8.16 -0.03
N LEU A 21 -41.87 -8.67 0.93
CA LEU A 21 -42.21 -8.53 2.36
C LEU A 21 -40.99 -8.55 3.33
N PHE A 22 -39.93 -7.80 3.03
CA PHE A 22 -38.83 -7.53 3.98
C PHE A 22 -38.46 -6.04 4.01
N TYR A 23 -39.23 -5.26 4.77
CA TYR A 23 -38.82 -3.93 5.22
C TYR A 23 -39.46 -3.64 6.60
N ASN A 24 -38.80 -2.82 7.41
CA ASN A 24 -39.14 -2.48 8.80
C ASN A 24 -39.17 -3.63 9.81
N MET A 25 -38.05 -3.81 10.53
CA MET A 25 -38.12 -4.22 11.94
C MET A 25 -37.05 -3.51 12.79
N MET A 26 -37.50 -2.47 13.50
CA MET A 26 -36.93 -1.89 14.74
C MET A 26 -35.40 -1.67 14.83
N PHE A 27 -34.93 -0.49 14.40
CA PHE A 27 -33.74 0.13 15.01
C PHE A 27 -34.19 1.10 16.13
N SER A 28 -34.13 0.62 17.38
CA SER A 28 -34.38 1.45 18.57
C SER A 28 -33.61 0.93 19.78
N GLN A 29 -32.27 0.95 19.71
CA GLN A 29 -31.42 1.08 20.89
C GLN A 29 -30.40 2.18 20.66
N VAL A 30 -30.38 3.16 21.57
CA VAL A 30 -29.38 4.22 21.59
C VAL A 30 -28.13 3.65 22.28
N SER A 31 -27.33 2.90 21.52
CA SER A 31 -25.99 2.51 21.97
C SER A 31 -25.15 3.78 22.12
N GLY A 32 -24.89 4.18 23.37
CA GLY A 32 -24.06 5.34 23.66
C GLY A 32 -22.67 5.16 23.07
N MET A 33 -22.24 6.08 22.21
CA MET A 33 -20.89 6.07 21.65
C MET A 33 -19.87 6.36 22.76
N VAL A 34 -19.32 5.31 23.34
CA VAL A 34 -18.07 5.41 24.11
C VAL A 34 -16.98 5.72 23.11
N LEU A 35 -16.68 7.02 22.94
CA LEU A 35 -15.49 7.49 22.23
C LEU A 35 -14.26 7.07 23.02
N ALA A 36 -13.80 5.84 22.76
CA ALA A 36 -12.54 5.31 23.23
C ALA A 36 -11.41 6.06 22.51
N THR A 37 -11.05 7.24 23.03
CA THR A 37 -9.91 8.02 22.56
C THR A 37 -8.62 7.26 22.85
N LEU A 38 -8.25 6.38 21.92
CA LEU A 38 -6.90 5.81 21.83
C LEU A 38 -5.92 6.99 21.77
N ALA A 39 -5.20 7.20 22.87
CA ALA A 39 -4.13 8.19 22.94
C ALA A 39 -2.95 7.70 22.10
N LEU A 40 -3.04 7.93 20.79
CA LEU A 40 -1.94 7.78 19.87
C LEU A 40 -0.78 8.65 20.37
N SER A 41 0.32 8.03 20.74
CA SER A 41 1.57 8.73 21.04
C SER A 41 2.06 9.43 19.78
N THR A 42 1.72 10.70 19.61
CA THR A 42 2.09 11.50 18.43
C THR A 42 3.56 11.90 18.47
N HIS A 43 4.45 10.92 18.44
CA HIS A 43 5.86 11.14 18.17
C HIS A 43 5.99 11.66 16.73
N ALA A 44 6.68 12.79 16.58
CA ALA A 44 6.71 13.52 15.32
C ALA A 44 7.63 12.81 14.31
N LEU A 45 7.02 12.16 13.31
CA LEU A 45 7.70 11.36 12.30
C LEU A 45 8.89 12.11 11.68
N LYS A 46 10.10 11.59 11.88
CA LYS A 46 11.35 12.20 11.41
C LYS A 46 11.62 11.88 9.95
N ALA A 47 12.12 12.87 9.21
CA ALA A 47 12.48 12.71 7.81
C ALA A 47 13.61 11.68 7.59
N PRO A 48 13.67 11.02 6.41
CA PRO A 48 14.71 10.05 6.10
C PRO A 48 16.11 10.68 6.06
N ILE A 49 16.19 11.98 5.78
CA ILE A 49 17.40 12.80 5.76
C ILE A 49 17.27 13.91 6.83
N ALA A 50 18.35 14.20 7.55
CA ALA A 50 18.33 15.25 8.57
C ALA A 50 18.15 16.65 7.94
N GLY A 51 17.25 17.46 8.50
CA GLY A 51 16.90 18.81 8.00
C GLY A 51 15.82 18.84 6.91
N TYR A 52 15.34 17.68 6.47
CA TYR A 52 14.18 17.56 5.57
C TYR A 52 12.88 17.64 6.37
N GLY A 53 11.80 18.07 5.73
CA GLY A 53 10.45 18.11 6.29
C GLY A 53 9.68 16.80 6.05
N VAL A 54 8.59 16.60 6.79
CA VAL A 54 7.73 15.41 6.68
C VAL A 54 6.27 15.80 6.50
N PHE A 55 5.57 15.04 5.67
CA PHE A 55 4.10 15.00 5.64
C PHE A 55 3.60 13.55 5.76
N VAL A 56 2.34 13.40 6.17
CA VAL A 56 1.65 12.10 6.14
C VAL A 56 1.03 11.95 4.75
N PRO A 57 1.35 10.88 3.98
CA PRO A 57 0.76 10.69 2.67
C PRO A 57 -0.77 10.53 2.74
N GLN A 58 -1.44 11.15 1.78
CA GLN A 58 -2.89 11.10 1.60
C GLN A 58 -3.24 10.24 0.38
N TRP A 59 -4.35 9.52 0.47
CA TRP A 59 -4.73 8.47 -0.47
C TRP A 59 -6.22 8.58 -0.76
N GLU A 60 -6.58 8.78 -2.03
CA GLU A 60 -7.96 8.99 -2.46
C GLU A 60 -8.49 7.77 -3.23
N PHE A 61 -9.68 7.29 -2.85
CA PHE A 61 -10.26 6.06 -3.39
C PHE A 61 -11.76 6.20 -3.68
N GLU A 62 -12.18 5.77 -4.87
CA GLU A 62 -13.58 5.39 -5.12
C GLU A 62 -13.97 4.21 -4.22
N VAL A 63 -15.00 4.38 -3.39
CA VAL A 63 -15.55 3.31 -2.53
C VAL A 63 -16.32 2.28 -3.35
N THR A 64 -16.93 2.73 -4.45
CA THR A 64 -17.60 1.92 -5.47
C THR A 64 -17.33 2.53 -6.85
N PRO A 65 -17.33 1.75 -7.96
CA PRO A 65 -17.01 2.28 -9.28
C PRO A 65 -17.93 3.42 -9.71
N GLY A 66 -17.37 4.62 -9.93
CA GLY A 66 -18.10 5.85 -10.23
C GLY A 66 -18.89 6.43 -9.05
N GLY A 67 -18.54 6.07 -7.80
CA GLY A 67 -19.20 6.51 -6.57
C GLY A 67 -18.39 7.52 -5.74
N ASP A 68 -18.79 7.65 -4.48
CA ASP A 68 -18.15 8.57 -3.53
C ASP A 68 -16.67 8.24 -3.31
N HIS A 69 -15.87 9.30 -3.16
CA HIS A 69 -14.44 9.22 -2.88
C HIS A 69 -14.17 9.36 -1.37
N ILE A 70 -13.23 8.58 -0.84
CA ILE A 70 -12.71 8.72 0.53
C ILE A 70 -11.23 9.04 0.53
N THR A 71 -10.80 9.92 1.45
CA THR A 71 -9.39 10.19 1.72
C THR A 71 -8.93 9.47 2.98
N LEU A 72 -7.96 8.56 2.83
CA LEU A 72 -7.26 7.92 3.94
C LEU A 72 -5.84 8.50 4.09
N ASN A 73 -5.28 8.43 5.28
CA ASN A 73 -3.95 8.97 5.59
C ASN A 73 -3.05 7.89 6.19
N GLY A 74 -1.76 7.91 5.87
CA GLY A 74 -0.75 7.00 6.44
C GLY A 74 0.15 6.35 5.38
N THR A 75 0.68 5.17 5.71
CA THR A 75 1.39 4.31 4.76
C THR A 75 0.42 3.42 3.98
N VAL A 76 0.86 2.86 2.86
CA VAL A 76 0.04 1.94 2.06
C VAL A 76 -0.44 0.73 2.87
N GLN A 77 0.35 0.20 3.81
CA GLN A 77 -0.09 -0.86 4.74
C GLN A 77 -1.22 -0.40 5.66
N GLN A 78 -1.11 0.78 6.27
CA GLN A 78 -2.16 1.34 7.13
C GLN A 78 -3.46 1.60 6.36
N VAL A 79 -3.33 2.01 5.10
CA VAL A 79 -4.45 2.30 4.19
C VAL A 79 -5.13 1.01 3.73
N VAL A 80 -4.37 -0.01 3.31
CA VAL A 80 -4.91 -1.33 2.95
C VAL A 80 -5.62 -1.99 4.16
N ALA A 81 -5.09 -1.83 5.38
CA ALA A 81 -5.75 -2.30 6.60
C ALA A 81 -7.11 -1.60 6.83
N GLN A 82 -7.15 -0.26 6.80
CA GLN A 82 -8.40 0.53 6.94
C GLN A 82 -9.44 0.18 5.86
N LEU A 83 -9.01 -0.03 4.61
CA LEU A 83 -9.88 -0.46 3.52
C LEU A 83 -10.38 -1.88 3.70
N ASN A 84 -9.56 -2.81 4.19
CA ASN A 84 -9.98 -4.19 4.45
C ASN A 84 -11.01 -4.30 5.59
N GLU A 85 -10.90 -3.46 6.63
CA GLU A 85 -11.89 -3.40 7.72
C GLU A 85 -13.24 -2.79 7.29
N SER A 86 -13.22 -1.82 6.36
CA SER A 86 -14.41 -1.05 5.96
C SER A 86 -15.07 -1.50 4.65
N ASN A 87 -14.30 -2.01 3.70
CA ASN A 87 -14.75 -2.41 2.36
C ASN A 87 -13.83 -3.50 1.74
N PRO A 88 -13.88 -4.75 2.24
CA PRO A 88 -12.98 -5.82 1.81
C PRO A 88 -13.13 -6.20 0.32
N MET A 89 -14.26 -5.89 -0.32
CA MET A 89 -14.45 -6.15 -1.75
C MET A 89 -13.52 -5.32 -2.64
N VAL A 90 -13.16 -4.10 -2.23
CA VAL A 90 -12.22 -3.25 -2.98
C VAL A 90 -10.80 -3.83 -2.94
N ILE A 91 -10.33 -4.26 -1.76
CA ILE A 91 -9.03 -4.91 -1.61
C ILE A 91 -8.96 -6.22 -2.40
N GLN A 92 -10.03 -7.03 -2.36
CA GLN A 92 -10.08 -8.28 -3.13
C GLN A 92 -10.04 -8.03 -4.65
N ALA A 93 -10.64 -6.95 -5.14
CA ALA A 93 -10.61 -6.55 -6.55
C ALA A 93 -9.25 -5.98 -7.02
N TRP A 94 -8.36 -5.59 -6.09
CA TRP A 94 -6.99 -5.17 -6.43
C TRP A 94 -5.97 -6.31 -6.37
N HIS A 95 -6.37 -7.51 -5.94
CA HIS A 95 -5.55 -8.74 -5.95
C HIS A 95 -4.17 -8.64 -5.25
N LEU A 96 -4.02 -7.72 -4.29
CA LEU A 96 -2.72 -7.30 -3.73
C LEU A 96 -1.83 -8.43 -3.21
N GLU A 97 -2.39 -9.46 -2.58
CA GLU A 97 -1.61 -10.62 -2.07
C GLU A 97 -0.86 -11.33 -3.22
N SER A 98 -1.52 -11.51 -4.36
CA SER A 98 -0.92 -12.15 -5.53
C SER A 98 0.16 -11.27 -6.20
N ALA A 99 0.06 -9.94 -6.07
CA ALA A 99 1.06 -9.01 -6.56
C ALA A 99 2.36 -9.06 -5.74
N VAL A 100 2.28 -9.29 -4.42
CA VAL A 100 3.46 -9.48 -3.55
C VAL A 100 4.22 -10.74 -3.92
N GLU A 101 3.51 -11.87 -4.09
CA GLU A 101 4.12 -13.13 -4.53
C GLU A 101 4.72 -13.01 -5.95
N ALA A 102 4.02 -12.36 -6.88
CA ALA A 102 4.53 -12.10 -8.22
C ALA A 102 5.79 -11.22 -8.22
N GLN A 103 5.86 -10.19 -7.38
CA GLN A 103 7.03 -9.32 -7.23
C GLN A 103 8.24 -10.10 -6.71
N LEU A 104 8.05 -10.95 -5.69
CA LEU A 104 9.10 -11.81 -5.13
C LEU A 104 9.62 -12.83 -6.16
N ALA A 105 8.71 -13.45 -6.91
CA ALA A 105 9.05 -14.39 -7.97
C ALA A 105 9.80 -13.72 -9.15
N ALA A 106 9.37 -12.52 -9.57
CA ALA A 106 9.99 -11.79 -10.67
C ALA A 106 11.45 -11.41 -10.37
N HIS A 107 11.74 -10.99 -9.14
CA HIS A 107 13.11 -10.69 -8.68
C HIS A 107 14.02 -11.93 -8.69
N ALA A 108 13.47 -13.11 -8.35
CA ALA A 108 14.21 -14.37 -8.42
C ALA A 108 14.44 -14.85 -9.87
N ALA A 109 13.61 -14.42 -10.82
CA ALA A 109 13.73 -14.77 -12.23
C ALA A 109 14.77 -13.89 -12.96
N GLU A 110 14.50 -12.59 -13.16
CA GLU A 110 15.30 -11.76 -14.08
C GLU A 110 15.39 -10.27 -13.68
N ARG A 111 16.62 -9.78 -13.42
CA ARG A 111 16.93 -8.34 -13.18
C ARG A 111 16.88 -7.49 -14.47
N ARG A 112 15.75 -7.49 -15.19
CA ARG A 112 15.62 -6.87 -16.54
C ARG A 112 14.65 -5.69 -16.65
N ALA A 113 13.83 -5.40 -15.65
CA ALA A 113 12.66 -4.53 -15.78
C ALA A 113 12.90 -3.00 -15.82
N ALA A 114 14.14 -2.52 -15.83
CA ALA A 114 14.47 -1.13 -15.49
C ALA A 114 15.04 -0.25 -16.63
N ALA A 115 15.11 -0.73 -17.88
CA ALA A 115 15.61 0.07 -19.01
C ALA A 115 14.75 1.35 -19.22
N ASP A 116 13.44 1.17 -19.22
CA ASP A 116 12.44 2.24 -19.43
C ASP A 116 11.98 2.92 -18.14
N SER A 117 12.65 2.65 -17.00
CA SER A 117 12.31 3.27 -15.71
C SER A 117 12.38 4.80 -15.81
N PRO A 118 11.44 5.57 -15.24
CA PRO A 118 11.53 7.02 -15.17
C PRO A 118 12.65 7.53 -14.23
N TYR A 119 13.33 6.61 -13.52
CA TYR A 119 14.45 6.91 -12.63
C TYR A 119 15.80 6.65 -13.29
N ASP A 120 16.79 7.45 -12.89
CA ASP A 120 18.13 7.41 -13.45
C ASP A 120 19.00 6.37 -12.71
N ARG A 121 19.54 5.41 -13.48
CA ARG A 121 20.42 4.35 -12.97
C ARG A 121 21.83 4.83 -12.65
N GLU A 122 22.33 5.85 -13.35
CA GLU A 122 23.66 6.42 -13.11
C GLU A 122 23.67 7.32 -11.87
N ARG A 123 22.51 7.89 -11.52
CA ARG A 123 22.31 8.65 -10.26
C ARG A 123 21.87 7.78 -9.08
N LEU A 124 21.63 6.48 -9.25
CA LEU A 124 21.21 5.58 -8.18
C LEU A 124 22.29 5.43 -7.10
N GLN A 125 21.93 5.70 -5.84
CA GLN A 125 22.85 5.59 -4.71
C GLN A 125 22.49 4.37 -3.86
N CYS A 126 23.41 3.44 -3.70
CA CYS A 126 23.23 2.20 -2.93
C CYS A 126 24.18 2.15 -1.72
N ASN A 127 23.84 1.40 -0.67
CA ASN A 127 24.66 1.25 0.54
C ASN A 127 24.99 2.60 1.22
N MET A 128 23.99 3.49 1.25
CA MET A 128 24.05 4.83 1.83
C MET A 128 24.42 4.77 3.33
N PRO A 129 25.59 5.28 3.75
CA PRO A 129 26.09 5.10 5.14
C PRO A 129 25.29 5.83 6.23
N ARG A 130 24.31 6.66 5.84
CA ARG A 130 23.42 7.40 6.75
C ARG A 130 22.05 6.72 6.92
N PHE A 131 21.80 5.63 6.20
CA PHE A 131 20.56 4.89 6.23
C PHE A 131 20.84 3.50 6.80
N ASP A 132 19.95 2.99 7.65
CA ASP A 132 19.98 1.58 8.03
C ASP A 132 19.59 0.72 6.81
N LYS A 133 20.03 -0.54 6.77
CA LYS A 133 19.53 -1.48 5.75
C LYS A 133 18.17 -2.03 6.18
N GLY A 134 17.14 -1.81 5.35
CA GLY A 134 15.80 -2.38 5.54
C GLY A 134 15.66 -3.71 4.82
N ARG A 135 14.67 -4.55 5.18
CA ARG A 135 14.48 -5.90 4.66
C ARG A 135 13.99 -5.94 3.22
N VAL A 136 14.66 -6.72 2.37
CA VAL A 136 14.35 -6.85 0.94
C VAL A 136 12.92 -7.38 0.69
N ASN A 137 12.39 -8.28 1.52
CA ASN A 137 11.01 -8.75 1.37
C ASN A 137 9.96 -7.66 1.67
N ALA A 138 10.22 -6.78 2.64
CA ALA A 138 9.35 -5.64 2.95
C ALA A 138 9.46 -4.51 1.91
N MET A 139 10.58 -4.42 1.18
CA MET A 139 10.66 -3.61 -0.04
C MET A 139 9.72 -4.15 -1.11
N ALA A 140 9.77 -5.47 -1.38
CA ALA A 140 8.94 -6.12 -2.38
C ALA A 140 7.44 -5.94 -2.08
N GLU A 141 7.03 -6.16 -0.84
CA GLU A 141 5.67 -5.89 -0.34
C GLU A 141 5.25 -4.44 -0.60
N GLY A 142 6.07 -3.47 -0.17
CA GLY A 142 5.79 -2.05 -0.39
C GLY A 142 5.74 -1.66 -1.88
N ILE A 143 6.61 -2.23 -2.71
CA ILE A 143 6.64 -1.98 -4.16
C ILE A 143 5.39 -2.55 -4.84
N ALA A 144 4.97 -3.77 -4.49
CA ALA A 144 3.77 -4.38 -5.03
C ALA A 144 2.53 -3.54 -4.69
N TYR A 145 2.33 -3.20 -3.41
CA TYR A 145 1.20 -2.37 -3.01
C TYR A 145 1.22 -0.99 -3.70
N LEU A 146 2.39 -0.36 -3.87
CA LEU A 146 2.52 0.94 -4.56
C LEU A 146 2.28 0.88 -6.08
N LYS A 147 2.36 -0.30 -6.73
CA LYS A 147 2.04 -0.46 -8.16
C LYS A 147 0.54 -0.49 -8.40
N ASP A 148 -0.19 -1.24 -7.57
CA ASP A 148 -1.59 -1.58 -7.83
C ASP A 148 -2.61 -0.66 -7.14
N VAL A 149 -2.22 0.01 -6.05
CA VAL A 149 -3.05 0.99 -5.33
C VAL A 149 -3.45 2.17 -6.22
N LYS A 150 -4.69 2.66 -6.05
CA LYS A 150 -5.26 3.77 -6.84
C LYS A 150 -5.03 5.13 -6.18
N GLY A 151 -5.46 6.19 -6.86
CA GLY A 151 -5.25 7.58 -6.46
C GLY A 151 -3.93 8.18 -6.94
N LYS A 152 -3.81 9.50 -6.75
CA LYS A 152 -2.64 10.29 -7.14
C LYS A 152 -1.92 10.82 -5.90
N PRO A 153 -0.61 10.56 -5.73
CA PRO A 153 0.12 11.09 -4.60
C PRO A 153 0.45 12.57 -4.80
N VAL A 154 0.15 13.39 -3.78
CA VAL A 154 0.49 14.81 -3.73
C VAL A 154 1.54 15.05 -2.63
N ASN A 155 2.54 15.89 -2.92
CA ASN A 155 3.57 16.32 -1.97
C ASN A 155 3.79 17.84 -2.10
N GLY A 156 3.86 18.53 -0.96
CA GLY A 156 4.07 19.98 -0.90
C GLY A 156 5.42 20.44 -1.46
N PRO A 157 5.62 21.75 -1.63
CA PRO A 157 6.88 22.31 -2.12
C PRO A 157 8.02 22.01 -1.15
N GLY A 158 9.15 21.56 -1.69
CA GLY A 158 10.43 21.41 -0.99
C GLY A 158 11.29 22.69 -1.01
N PRO A 159 12.61 22.56 -0.91
CA PRO A 159 13.38 21.32 -1.01
C PRO A 159 13.19 20.38 0.18
N GLY A 160 13.24 19.07 -0.07
CA GLY A 160 13.28 18.05 0.97
C GLY A 160 11.99 17.84 1.76
N MET A 161 10.81 17.91 1.13
CA MET A 161 9.56 17.44 1.76
C MET A 161 9.36 15.94 1.47
N CYS A 162 9.31 15.09 2.50
CA CYS A 162 9.20 13.63 2.35
C CYS A 162 7.93 13.03 2.98
N GLY A 163 7.35 12.03 2.32
CA GLY A 163 6.23 11.24 2.82
C GLY A 163 6.60 9.76 2.94
N ARG A 164 6.30 9.13 4.10
CA ARG A 164 6.54 7.70 4.34
C ARG A 164 5.42 6.87 3.72
N VAL A 165 5.55 6.56 2.44
CA VAL A 165 4.48 5.88 1.65
C VAL A 165 4.35 4.39 1.94
N SER A 166 5.41 3.73 2.43
CA SER A 166 5.39 2.33 2.88
C SER A 166 6.18 2.19 4.17
N CYS A 167 5.71 1.35 5.09
CA CYS A 167 6.35 1.05 6.36
C CYS A 167 5.94 -0.35 6.80
N SER A 168 6.86 -1.31 6.70
CA SER A 168 6.63 -2.72 7.08
C SER A 168 7.94 -3.35 7.54
N TRP A 169 7.91 -4.24 8.53
CA TRP A 169 9.09 -4.90 9.11
C TRP A 169 10.34 -4.01 9.25
N GLN A 170 10.20 -2.86 9.92
CA GLN A 170 11.27 -1.87 10.14
C GLN A 170 11.92 -1.35 8.84
N THR A 171 11.17 -1.35 7.73
CA THR A 171 11.61 -0.97 6.39
C THR A 171 10.66 0.07 5.83
N SER A 172 11.18 1.23 5.46
CA SER A 172 10.38 2.35 4.96
C SER A 172 10.73 2.67 3.50
N ILE A 173 9.70 2.90 2.69
CA ILE A 173 9.83 3.58 1.39
C ILE A 173 9.33 5.01 1.59
N TRP A 174 10.16 5.98 1.20
CA TRP A 174 9.88 7.40 1.26
C TRP A 174 9.87 8.00 -0.14
N TRP A 175 8.91 8.85 -0.42
CA TRP A 175 8.92 9.73 -1.59
C TRP A 175 9.21 11.15 -1.14
N CYS A 176 10.18 11.80 -1.78
CA CYS A 176 10.63 13.14 -1.44
C CYS A 176 10.55 14.08 -2.65
N ASN A 177 10.12 15.32 -2.40
CA ASN A 177 10.08 16.42 -3.35
C ASN A 177 11.17 17.44 -3.00
N ASP A 178 12.12 17.63 -3.92
CA ASP A 178 13.20 18.62 -3.83
C ASP A 178 12.91 19.87 -4.68
N ASP A 179 11.81 19.86 -5.45
CA ASP A 179 11.34 21.01 -6.21
C ASP A 179 10.73 22.09 -5.31
N LYS A 180 10.70 23.35 -5.78
CA LYS A 180 10.12 24.48 -5.03
C LYS A 180 8.61 24.61 -5.22
N VAL A 181 7.99 23.66 -5.91
CA VAL A 181 6.55 23.61 -6.21
C VAL A 181 5.96 22.29 -5.74
N THR A 182 4.66 22.29 -5.42
CA THR A 182 3.89 21.07 -5.16
C THR A 182 4.00 20.09 -6.34
N LYS A 183 4.09 18.80 -6.04
CA LYS A 183 4.05 17.72 -7.04
C LYS A 183 2.79 16.88 -6.84
N GLU A 184 2.05 16.67 -7.91
CA GLU A 184 1.04 15.61 -8.06
C GLU A 184 1.61 14.62 -9.09
N LEU A 185 1.63 13.33 -8.79
CA LEU A 185 2.03 12.30 -9.77
C LEU A 185 0.79 11.61 -10.35
N GLU A 186 0.91 11.10 -11.57
CA GLU A 186 -0.17 10.38 -12.27
C GLU A 186 -0.68 9.13 -11.51
N SER A 187 0.18 8.50 -10.69
CA SER A 187 -0.17 7.39 -9.79
C SER A 187 0.94 7.11 -8.78
N PHE A 188 0.67 6.27 -7.78
CA PHE A 188 1.68 5.74 -6.86
C PHE A 188 2.73 4.84 -7.55
N SER A 189 2.44 4.29 -8.73
CA SER A 189 3.38 3.45 -9.48
C SER A 189 4.68 4.18 -9.85
N VAL A 190 4.62 5.52 -10.06
CA VAL A 190 5.81 6.37 -10.25
C VAL A 190 6.76 6.27 -9.06
N ILE A 191 6.23 6.20 -7.83
CA ILE A 191 7.04 6.00 -6.62
C ILE A 191 7.56 4.55 -6.56
N ALA A 192 6.72 3.59 -6.97
CA ALA A 192 7.09 2.17 -7.04
C ALA A 192 8.26 1.91 -8.00
N TYR A 193 8.35 2.60 -9.14
CA TYR A 193 9.51 2.50 -10.05
C TYR A 193 10.82 2.98 -9.39
N GLY A 194 10.78 4.07 -8.61
CA GLY A 194 11.95 4.54 -7.86
C GLY A 194 12.39 3.55 -6.79
N ALA A 195 11.43 2.93 -6.11
CA ALA A 195 11.70 1.86 -5.14
C ALA A 195 12.22 0.57 -5.82
N GLN A 196 11.69 0.21 -7.00
CA GLN A 196 12.16 -0.91 -7.82
C GLN A 196 13.65 -0.73 -8.22
N MET A 197 14.11 0.48 -8.56
CA MET A 197 15.53 0.73 -8.84
C MET A 197 16.44 0.36 -7.66
N VAL A 198 16.05 0.73 -6.43
CA VAL A 198 16.81 0.40 -5.22
C VAL A 198 16.76 -1.11 -4.96
N TYR A 199 15.61 -1.74 -5.15
CA TYR A 199 15.39 -3.16 -4.94
C TYR A 199 16.15 -4.06 -5.95
N ASP A 200 16.18 -3.71 -7.23
CA ASP A 200 16.83 -4.53 -8.29
C ASP A 200 18.36 -4.42 -8.32
N TYR A 201 18.93 -3.31 -7.80
CA TYR A 201 20.35 -2.99 -7.99
C TYR A 201 21.16 -2.73 -6.71
N CYS A 202 20.54 -2.46 -5.56
CA CYS A 202 21.29 -2.21 -4.32
C CYS A 202 21.58 -3.44 -3.41
N PRO A 203 20.83 -4.56 -3.43
CA PRO A 203 21.23 -5.79 -2.75
C PRO A 203 22.50 -6.39 -3.37
N LEU A 204 23.49 -6.74 -2.53
CA LEU A 204 24.76 -7.28 -3.04
C LEU A 204 24.61 -8.73 -3.52
N GLU A 205 24.80 -8.94 -4.83
CA GLU A 205 24.56 -10.22 -5.53
C GLU A 205 25.19 -11.44 -4.87
N LYS A 206 26.39 -11.29 -4.29
CA LYS A 206 27.20 -12.40 -3.75
C LYS A 206 26.70 -12.97 -2.42
N PHE A 207 25.73 -12.34 -1.77
CA PHE A 207 25.32 -12.72 -0.41
C PHE A 207 23.82 -12.91 -0.20
N GLN A 208 22.99 -12.71 -1.24
CA GLN A 208 21.53 -12.60 -1.09
C GLN A 208 21.16 -11.72 0.11
N GLU A 209 21.75 -10.51 0.22
CA GLU A 209 21.58 -9.68 1.41
C GLU A 209 20.09 -9.48 1.72
N TYR A 210 19.62 -10.08 2.82
CA TYR A 210 18.25 -9.94 3.30
C TYR A 210 17.85 -8.49 3.58
N PHE A 211 18.83 -7.56 3.61
CA PHE A 211 18.65 -6.15 3.86
C PHE A 211 19.45 -5.31 2.86
N ALA A 212 18.87 -4.21 2.38
CA ALA A 212 19.55 -3.22 1.53
C ALA A 212 19.07 -1.80 1.88
N ASN A 213 19.68 -0.79 1.27
CA ASN A 213 19.18 0.58 1.27
C ASN A 213 19.62 1.31 -0.01
N GLY A 214 18.98 2.45 -0.29
CA GLY A 214 19.39 3.31 -1.38
C GLY A 214 18.45 4.47 -1.64
N GLN A 215 18.84 5.30 -2.60
CA GLN A 215 18.12 6.49 -3.06
C GLN A 215 18.15 6.56 -4.58
N ALA A 216 16.98 6.52 -5.21
CA ALA A 216 16.81 6.67 -6.65
C ALA A 216 16.28 8.07 -6.99
N PHE A 217 16.78 8.69 -8.05
CA PHE A 217 16.39 10.03 -8.48
C PHE A 217 15.68 9.97 -9.84
N HIS A 218 14.63 10.77 -10.02
CA HIS A 218 13.90 10.84 -11.29
C HIS A 218 14.78 11.46 -12.39
N LYS A 219 14.63 10.99 -13.63
CA LYS A 219 15.44 11.45 -14.79
C LYS A 219 15.26 12.96 -15.04
N THR A 220 14.01 13.42 -15.06
CA THR A 220 13.61 14.79 -15.48
C THR A 220 13.02 15.66 -14.37
N GLU A 221 12.75 15.11 -13.19
CA GLU A 221 12.05 15.83 -12.12
C GLU A 221 12.88 15.88 -10.84
N ASN A 222 12.66 16.91 -10.03
CA ASN A 222 13.29 17.08 -8.72
C ASN A 222 12.55 16.27 -7.64
N ILE A 223 12.32 14.98 -7.91
CA ILE A 223 11.80 14.01 -6.95
C ILE A 223 12.75 12.83 -6.79
N ASN A 224 12.77 12.26 -5.59
CA ASN A 224 13.58 11.10 -5.28
C ASN A 224 12.81 10.10 -4.40
N VAL A 225 13.25 8.84 -4.42
CA VAL A 225 12.68 7.75 -3.61
C VAL A 225 13.79 7.11 -2.79
N ILE A 226 13.59 7.04 -1.47
CA ILE A 226 14.54 6.47 -0.52
C ILE A 226 13.95 5.18 0.05
N ILE A 227 14.73 4.10 0.05
CA ILE A 227 14.47 2.93 0.90
C ILE A 227 15.52 2.90 2.00
N ARG A 228 15.07 2.87 3.26
CA ARG A 228 15.92 2.67 4.44
C ARG A 228 15.25 1.80 5.50
N GLY A 229 16.06 1.17 6.32
CA GLY A 229 15.61 0.61 7.60
C GLY A 229 15.31 1.71 8.63
N THR A 230 14.57 1.35 9.66
CA THR A 230 14.33 2.15 10.88
C THR A 230 14.86 1.38 12.08
N ASN A 231 15.95 1.85 12.70
CA ASN A 231 16.49 1.21 13.91
C ASN A 231 15.48 1.22 15.05
N MET A 232 15.50 0.18 15.90
CA MET A 232 14.71 0.11 17.15
C MET A 232 15.09 1.17 18.22
N LYS A 233 15.99 2.11 17.88
CA LYS A 233 16.38 3.26 18.70
C LYS A 233 15.84 4.59 18.15
N ASP A 234 15.39 4.63 16.91
CA ASP A 234 14.51 5.70 16.43
C ASP A 234 13.10 5.37 16.98
N ASP A 235 12.41 6.34 17.58
CA ASP A 235 11.03 6.16 18.09
C ASP A 235 10.03 5.95 16.94
N ASP A 236 10.44 6.35 15.72
CA ASP A 236 9.74 6.22 14.44
C ASP A 236 9.66 4.79 13.91
N ARG A 237 9.14 3.88 14.73
CA ARG A 237 8.82 2.51 14.30
C ARG A 237 7.96 2.50 13.02
N CYS A 238 8.31 1.57 12.13
CA CYS A 238 7.33 0.59 11.66
C CYS A 238 7.23 -0.48 12.76
#